data_AF-A0A8D8FUY9-F1
#
_entry.id   AF-A0A8D8FUY9-F1
#
_cell.length_a   1.000
_cell.length_b   1.000
_cell.length_c   1.000
_cell.angle_alpha   90.00
_cell.angle_beta   90.00
_cell.angle_gamma   90.00
#
_symmetry.space_group_name_H-M   'P 1'
#
loop_
_entity.id
_entity.type
_entity.pdbx_description
1 polymer ?
#
loop_
_entity_poly.entity_id
_entity_poly.type
_entity_poly.pdbx_seq_one_letter_code
_entity_poly.pdbx_strand_id
1 'polypeptide(L)'
;AVIRSLSSSHNRPREDSWFKSLFVRKVDPRKDAHSHLLAKKEDNNLYKIQFHNVKPECLEAYNKLCEDVLTNIHTDKAYPCELVGTWNTWYGEQDQAVHLWRYRGGYPALTEVMSKLKNNKEFLEYRSERGKMLLSRRNQLLLEFSFWNEPVPRDGPNIYELRSYQLRPGTMIEWGNYWARAIGYRQHNREAVGGFFS
;
A
#
# COMPACT_ATOMS: atom_id res chain seq x y z
N ALA A 1 53.99 55.09 -37.56
CA ALA A 1 52.99 54.09 -37.98
C ALA A 1 53.53 52.71 -37.62
N VAL A 2 52.90 52.02 -36.65
CA VAL A 2 53.37 50.73 -36.12
C VAL A 2 52.42 49.65 -36.59
N ILE A 3 52.94 48.69 -37.34
CA ILE A 3 52.23 47.53 -37.87
C ILE A 3 52.03 46.53 -36.72
N ARG A 4 50.79 46.08 -36.50
CA ARG A 4 50.49 44.91 -35.66
C ARG A 4 49.79 43.86 -36.52
N SER A 5 50.45 42.72 -36.63
CA SER A 5 50.06 41.50 -37.33
C SER A 5 48.90 40.79 -36.62
N LEU A 6 47.95 40.27 -37.41
CA LEU A 6 46.88 39.37 -36.96
C LEU A 6 47.42 37.95 -36.79
N SER A 7 47.14 37.32 -35.64
CA SER A 7 47.42 35.90 -35.37
C SER A 7 46.10 35.14 -35.30
N SER A 8 45.88 34.20 -36.22
CA SER A 8 44.73 33.28 -36.19
C SER A 8 45.09 31.98 -35.47
N SER A 9 44.43 31.67 -34.36
CA SER A 9 44.51 30.36 -33.71
C SER A 9 43.70 29.33 -34.49
N HIS A 10 44.32 28.20 -34.83
CA HIS A 10 43.67 27.03 -35.46
C HIS A 10 42.64 26.39 -34.51
N ASN A 11 41.36 26.42 -34.90
CA ASN A 11 40.33 25.54 -34.35
C ASN A 11 40.50 24.15 -34.95
N ARG A 12 40.99 23.18 -34.18
CA ARG A 12 40.82 21.75 -34.49
C ARG A 12 39.46 21.30 -33.95
N PRO A 13 38.56 20.73 -34.76
CA PRO A 13 37.35 20.12 -34.23
C PRO A 13 37.75 18.82 -33.52
N ARG A 14 37.44 18.74 -32.22
CA ARG A 14 37.47 17.49 -31.45
C ARG A 14 36.34 16.61 -31.99
N GLU A 15 36.68 15.53 -32.68
CA GLU A 15 35.73 14.44 -32.95
C GLU A 15 35.48 13.68 -31.63
N ASP A 16 34.58 14.22 -30.82
CA ASP A 16 34.10 13.56 -29.62
C ASP A 16 33.12 12.43 -30.00
N SER A 17 33.66 11.22 -30.07
CA SER A 17 33.13 10.06 -29.35
C SER A 17 31.65 9.68 -29.57
N TRP A 18 31.22 9.51 -30.83
CA TRP A 18 29.90 8.91 -31.14
C TRP A 18 29.87 7.37 -30.97
N PHE A 19 31.01 6.67 -30.96
CA PHE A 19 31.02 5.20 -30.99
C PHE A 19 31.14 4.49 -29.63
N LYS A 20 31.05 5.19 -28.49
CA LYS A 20 31.17 4.56 -27.15
C LYS A 20 29.84 4.11 -26.51
N SER A 21 28.70 4.28 -27.18
CA SER A 21 27.37 3.96 -26.63
C SER A 21 26.84 2.55 -26.98
N LEU A 22 27.71 1.57 -27.24
CA LEU A 22 27.27 0.18 -27.53
C LEU A 22 27.58 -0.84 -26.42
N PHE A 23 28.09 -0.39 -25.26
CA PHE A 23 28.11 -1.21 -24.06
C PHE A 23 26.89 -0.91 -23.19
N VAL A 24 25.71 -1.29 -23.70
CA VAL A 24 24.56 -1.54 -22.83
C VAL A 24 25.03 -2.60 -21.85
N ARG A 25 25.25 -2.21 -20.58
CA ARG A 25 25.51 -3.14 -19.49
C ARG A 25 24.39 -4.18 -19.55
N LYS A 26 24.70 -5.41 -19.99
CA LYS A 26 23.76 -6.52 -19.96
C LYS A 26 23.38 -6.74 -18.50
N VAL A 27 22.31 -6.10 -18.09
CA VAL A 27 21.64 -6.41 -16.84
C VAL A 27 21.04 -7.77 -17.09
N ASP A 28 21.52 -8.79 -16.37
CA ASP A 28 20.91 -10.11 -16.44
C ASP A 28 19.40 -9.96 -16.27
N PRO A 29 18.59 -10.59 -17.14
CA PRO A 29 17.14 -10.53 -17.01
C PRO A 29 16.78 -11.05 -15.62
N ARG A 30 16.26 -10.13 -14.79
CA ARG A 30 15.91 -10.40 -13.40
C ARG A 30 14.86 -11.51 -13.40
N LYS A 31 15.14 -12.62 -12.70
CA LYS A 31 14.30 -13.82 -12.71
C LYS A 31 13.18 -13.83 -11.67
N ASP A 32 13.14 -12.83 -10.79
CA ASP A 32 12.12 -12.72 -9.76
C ASP A 32 10.98 -11.79 -10.19
N ALA A 33 9.75 -12.11 -9.76
CA ALA A 33 8.60 -11.24 -9.96
C ALA A 33 8.86 -9.84 -9.37
N HIS A 34 8.49 -8.79 -10.10
CA HIS A 34 8.72 -7.39 -9.67
C HIS A 34 8.12 -7.08 -8.28
N SER A 35 6.99 -7.69 -7.94
CA SER A 35 6.36 -7.60 -6.61
C SER A 35 7.22 -8.18 -5.50
N HIS A 36 7.92 -9.29 -5.75
CA HIS A 36 8.82 -9.93 -4.77
C HIS A 36 10.03 -9.05 -4.42
N LEU A 37 10.47 -8.17 -5.32
CA LEU A 37 11.60 -7.28 -5.05
C LEU A 37 11.21 -6.07 -4.19
N LEU A 38 9.95 -5.66 -4.26
CA LEU A 38 9.44 -4.47 -3.57
C LEU A 38 8.72 -4.81 -2.27
N ALA A 39 8.21 -6.04 -2.14
CA ALA A 39 7.49 -6.47 -0.94
C ALA A 39 8.45 -6.69 0.25
N LYS A 40 8.00 -6.32 1.45
CA LYS A 40 8.65 -6.71 2.70
C LYS A 40 8.54 -8.23 2.90
N LYS A 41 9.67 -8.93 3.04
CA LYS A 41 9.71 -10.40 3.09
C LYS A 41 9.79 -10.99 4.49
N GLU A 42 10.34 -10.25 5.46
CA GLU A 42 10.68 -10.78 6.79
C GLU A 42 9.50 -11.46 7.47
N ASP A 43 8.31 -10.86 7.37
CA ASP A 43 7.11 -11.32 8.08
C ASP A 43 6.07 -11.99 7.16
N ASN A 44 6.32 -12.02 5.84
CA ASN A 44 5.35 -12.46 4.81
C ASN A 44 3.92 -11.93 5.04
N ASN A 45 3.80 -10.66 5.43
CA ASN A 45 2.51 -10.06 5.71
C ASN A 45 1.68 -9.93 4.43
N LEU A 46 0.44 -10.39 4.49
CA LEU A 46 -0.58 -10.05 3.50
C LEU A 46 -1.59 -9.12 4.16
N TYR A 47 -1.93 -8.02 3.49
CA TYR A 47 -2.95 -7.11 3.98
C TYR A 47 -4.22 -7.25 3.14
N LYS A 48 -5.37 -7.00 3.77
CA LYS A 48 -6.67 -6.92 3.10
C LYS A 48 -7.33 -5.62 3.51
N ILE A 49 -7.51 -4.72 2.55
CA ILE A 49 -8.33 -3.51 2.74
C ILE A 49 -9.75 -3.78 2.25
N GLN A 50 -10.73 -3.35 3.03
CA GLN A 50 -12.16 -3.52 2.76
C GLN A 50 -12.83 -2.17 2.75
N PHE A 51 -13.66 -1.93 1.76
CA PHE A 51 -14.49 -0.74 1.60
C PHE A 51 -15.93 -1.19 1.63
N HIS A 52 -16.69 -0.70 2.60
CA HIS A 52 -18.10 -1.00 2.77
C HIS A 52 -18.88 0.31 2.66
N ASN A 53 -19.65 0.46 1.58
CA ASN A 53 -20.57 1.58 1.44
C ASN A 53 -21.85 1.22 2.17
N VAL A 54 -22.13 1.94 3.24
CA VAL A 54 -23.25 1.70 4.15
C VAL A 54 -24.42 2.57 3.72
N LYS A 55 -25.64 2.11 3.98
CA LYS A 55 -26.82 2.98 3.89
C LYS A 55 -26.67 4.13 4.89
N PRO A 56 -26.89 5.40 4.50
CA PRO A 56 -26.66 6.55 5.38
C PRO A 56 -27.38 6.42 6.73
N GLU A 57 -28.62 5.94 6.73
CA GLU A 57 -29.45 5.75 7.93
C GLU A 57 -28.99 4.60 8.84
N CYS A 58 -28.05 3.77 8.38
CA CYS A 58 -27.57 2.58 9.09
C CYS A 58 -26.14 2.74 9.64
N LEU A 59 -25.43 3.83 9.38
CA LEU A 59 -24.00 3.95 9.67
C LEU A 59 -23.66 3.70 11.15
N GLU A 60 -24.44 4.27 12.07
CA GLU A 60 -24.25 4.08 13.52
C GLU A 60 -24.48 2.62 13.94
N ALA A 61 -25.60 2.01 13.50
CA ALA A 61 -25.92 0.62 13.80
C ALA A 61 -24.87 -0.34 13.21
N TYR A 62 -24.38 -0.04 12.01
CA TYR A 62 -23.30 -0.78 11.35
C TYR A 62 -22.00 -0.71 12.14
N ASN A 63 -21.62 0.47 12.64
CA ASN A 63 -20.39 0.66 13.42
C ASN A 63 -20.44 -0.15 14.70
N LYS A 64 -21.56 -0.09 15.42
CA LYS A 64 -21.78 -0.86 16.65
C LYS A 64 -21.70 -2.37 16.42
N LEU A 65 -22.33 -2.84 15.34
CA LEU A 65 -22.25 -4.26 14.94
C LEU A 65 -20.81 -4.70 14.59
N CYS A 66 -20.02 -3.81 13.97
CA CYS A 66 -18.64 -4.14 13.60
C CYS A 66 -17.68 -4.09 14.79
N GLU A 67 -17.87 -3.17 15.73
CA GLU A 67 -16.98 -2.99 16.88
C GLU A 67 -16.79 -4.30 17.65
N ASP A 68 -17.88 -4.96 18.03
CA ASP A 68 -17.85 -6.21 18.79
C ASP A 68 -17.19 -7.34 17.98
N VAL A 69 -17.70 -7.61 16.78
CA VAL A 69 -17.31 -8.80 16.00
C VAL A 69 -15.88 -8.68 15.47
N LEU A 70 -15.46 -7.51 15.00
CA LEU A 70 -14.11 -7.34 14.47
C LEU A 70 -13.08 -7.39 15.61
N THR A 71 -13.40 -6.86 16.79
CA THR A 71 -12.54 -6.96 17.98
C THR A 71 -12.42 -8.40 18.47
N ASN A 72 -13.51 -9.16 18.47
CA ASN A 72 -13.49 -10.59 18.82
C ASN A 72 -12.58 -11.39 17.88
N ILE A 73 -12.69 -11.17 16.55
CA ILE A 73 -11.82 -11.84 15.57
C ILE A 73 -10.36 -11.42 15.74
N HIS A 74 -10.10 -10.14 16.04
CA HIS A 74 -8.74 -9.62 16.23
C HIS A 74 -8.05 -10.20 17.47
N THR A 75 -8.79 -10.38 18.57
CA THR A 75 -8.24 -10.80 19.87
C THR A 75 -8.13 -12.32 20.00
N ASP A 76 -8.94 -13.07 19.26
CA ASP A 76 -8.90 -14.53 19.25
C ASP A 76 -7.66 -15.06 18.53
N LYS A 77 -6.74 -15.63 19.33
CA LYS A 77 -5.48 -16.24 18.88
C LYS A 77 -5.67 -17.40 17.91
N ALA A 78 -6.89 -17.97 17.79
CA ALA A 78 -7.20 -18.96 16.79
C ALA A 78 -7.19 -18.38 15.36
N TYR A 79 -7.33 -17.07 15.19
CA TYR A 79 -7.23 -16.41 13.90
C TYR A 79 -5.86 -15.76 13.74
N PRO A 80 -5.00 -16.22 12.80
CA PRO A 80 -3.72 -15.57 12.51
C PRO A 80 -3.91 -14.26 11.71
N CYS A 81 -4.71 -13.33 12.24
CA CYS A 81 -4.97 -12.03 11.66
C CYS A 81 -5.08 -10.94 12.71
N GLU A 82 -4.78 -9.72 12.29
CA GLU A 82 -4.82 -8.53 13.15
C GLU A 82 -5.63 -7.44 12.46
N LEU A 83 -6.51 -6.78 13.22
CA LEU A 83 -7.19 -5.57 12.77
C LEU A 83 -6.22 -4.39 12.91
N VAL A 84 -5.72 -3.88 11.79
CA VAL A 84 -4.80 -2.74 11.77
C VAL A 84 -5.55 -1.45 12.06
N GLY A 85 -6.78 -1.34 11.56
CA GLY A 85 -7.66 -0.24 11.89
C GLY A 85 -8.99 -0.28 11.16
N THR A 86 -9.91 0.51 11.69
CA THR A 86 -11.26 0.73 11.17
C THR A 86 -11.55 2.23 11.17
N TRP A 87 -12.09 2.73 10.06
CA TRP A 87 -12.31 4.17 9.87
C TRP A 87 -13.63 4.40 9.14
N ASN A 88 -14.24 5.55 9.39
CA ASN A 88 -15.30 6.10 8.55
C ASN A 88 -14.73 7.22 7.68
N THR A 89 -15.13 7.25 6.42
CA THR A 89 -14.71 8.29 5.48
C THR A 89 -15.48 9.58 5.73
N TRP A 90 -14.77 10.66 6.10
CA TRP A 90 -15.36 11.98 6.31
C TRP A 90 -15.34 12.84 5.04
N TYR A 91 -14.25 12.77 4.28
CA TYR A 91 -14.03 13.53 3.06
C TYR A 91 -13.85 12.55 1.88
N GLY A 92 -14.71 12.65 0.87
CA GLY A 92 -14.76 11.72 -0.27
C GLY A 92 -16.08 10.96 -0.33
N GLU A 93 -16.04 9.65 -0.52
CA GLU A 93 -17.22 8.78 -0.46
C GLU A 93 -17.76 8.72 0.98
N GLN A 94 -18.75 9.55 1.28
CA GLN A 94 -19.43 9.56 2.59
C GLN A 94 -20.21 8.26 2.82
N ASP A 95 -20.53 7.97 4.08
CA ASP A 95 -21.19 6.73 4.52
C ASP A 95 -20.41 5.46 4.17
N GLN A 96 -19.09 5.58 4.02
CA GLN A 96 -18.17 4.47 3.77
C GLN A 96 -17.37 4.14 5.04
N ALA A 97 -17.32 2.86 5.36
CA ALA A 97 -16.41 2.31 6.35
C ALA A 97 -15.25 1.58 5.65
N VAL A 98 -14.02 1.82 6.13
CA VAL A 98 -12.79 1.21 5.64
C VAL A 98 -12.16 0.38 6.74
N HIS A 99 -11.83 -0.88 6.44
CA HIS A 99 -11.19 -1.80 7.37
C HIS A 99 -9.90 -2.34 6.78
N LEU A 100 -8.81 -2.30 7.54
CA LEU A 100 -7.52 -2.86 7.15
C LEU A 100 -7.15 -4.03 8.05
N TRP A 101 -6.97 -5.20 7.45
CA TRP A 101 -6.57 -6.43 8.13
C TRP A 101 -5.16 -6.83 7.70
N ARG A 102 -4.40 -7.38 8.64
CA ARG A 102 -3.08 -8.00 8.42
C ARG A 102 -3.18 -9.50 8.69
N TYR A 103 -2.57 -10.32 7.83
CA TYR A 103 -2.46 -11.77 7.98
C TYR A 103 -0.98 -12.14 8.04
N ARG A 104 -0.52 -12.56 9.23
CA ARG A 104 0.86 -13.01 9.46
C ARG A 104 1.04 -14.40 8.83
N GLY A 105 1.99 -14.56 7.92
CA GLY A 105 2.13 -15.80 7.14
C GLY A 105 1.36 -15.80 5.82
N GLY A 106 0.84 -14.64 5.38
CA GLY A 106 0.45 -14.40 4.00
C GLY A 106 -0.84 -15.07 3.55
N TYR A 107 -0.88 -15.55 2.30
CA TYR A 107 -2.04 -16.21 1.71
C TYR A 107 -2.52 -17.46 2.48
N PRO A 108 -1.63 -18.35 2.99
CA PRO A 108 -2.05 -19.47 3.83
C PRO A 108 -2.84 -19.03 5.08
N ALA A 109 -2.36 -18.01 5.79
CA ALA A 109 -3.03 -17.48 6.98
C ALA A 109 -4.40 -16.87 6.64
N LEU A 110 -4.50 -16.13 5.53
CA LEU A 110 -5.78 -15.64 5.02
C LEU A 110 -6.75 -16.79 4.74
N THR A 111 -6.32 -17.83 4.03
CA THR A 111 -7.16 -18.99 3.72
C THR A 111 -7.62 -19.71 4.98
N GLU A 112 -6.74 -19.89 5.96
CA GLU A 112 -7.06 -20.50 7.25
C GLU A 112 -8.13 -19.70 7.99
N VAL A 113 -7.95 -18.39 8.14
CA VAL A 113 -8.92 -17.50 8.79
C VAL A 113 -10.28 -17.57 8.08
N MET A 114 -10.30 -17.45 6.75
CA MET A 114 -11.53 -17.50 5.98
C MET A 114 -12.25 -18.86 6.10
N SER A 115 -11.49 -19.97 6.18
CA SER A 115 -12.04 -21.30 6.41
C SER A 115 -12.69 -21.42 7.79
N LYS A 116 -12.01 -20.96 8.85
CA LYS A 116 -12.54 -20.95 10.22
C LYS A 116 -13.80 -20.07 10.33
N LEU A 117 -13.77 -18.87 9.77
CA LEU A 117 -14.90 -17.94 9.78
C LEU A 117 -16.12 -18.48 9.03
N LYS A 118 -15.94 -19.31 8.01
CA LYS A 118 -17.05 -19.93 7.26
C LYS A 118 -17.94 -20.82 8.14
N ASN A 119 -17.37 -21.42 9.19
CA ASN A 119 -18.09 -22.31 10.11
C ASN A 119 -18.44 -21.64 11.45
N ASN A 120 -18.05 -20.38 11.65
CA ASN A 120 -18.35 -19.62 12.86
C ASN A 120 -19.78 -19.05 12.77
N LYS A 121 -20.68 -19.52 13.65
CA LYS A 121 -22.11 -19.14 13.67
C LYS A 121 -22.31 -17.63 13.92
N GLU A 122 -21.59 -17.07 14.88
CA GLU A 122 -21.66 -15.63 15.21
C GLU A 122 -21.22 -14.79 14.01
N PHE A 123 -20.15 -15.19 13.32
CA PHE A 123 -19.70 -14.50 12.11
C PHE A 123 -20.70 -14.60 10.95
N LEU A 124 -21.40 -15.74 10.82
CA LEU A 124 -22.43 -15.91 9.79
C LEU A 124 -23.64 -15.00 10.06
N GLU A 125 -24.07 -14.87 11.32
CA GLU A 125 -25.13 -13.96 11.74
C GLU A 125 -24.72 -12.50 11.51
N TYR A 126 -23.53 -12.11 11.98
CA TYR A 126 -22.92 -10.81 11.68
C TYR A 126 -22.93 -10.50 10.18
N ARG A 127 -22.51 -11.46 9.34
CA ARG A 127 -22.48 -11.27 7.89
C ARG A 127 -23.87 -11.05 7.31
N SER A 128 -24.89 -11.70 7.85
CA SER A 128 -26.29 -11.54 7.46
C SER A 128 -26.81 -10.15 7.84
N GLU A 129 -26.67 -9.76 9.11
CA GLU A 129 -27.16 -8.46 9.60
C GLU A 129 -26.44 -7.29 8.92
N ARG A 130 -25.11 -7.35 8.84
CA ARG A 130 -24.32 -6.35 8.11
C ARG A 130 -24.78 -6.27 6.66
N GLY A 131 -25.12 -7.39 6.02
CA GLY A 131 -25.59 -7.42 4.63
C GLY A 131 -26.83 -6.54 4.37
N LYS A 132 -27.71 -6.40 5.36
CA LYS A 132 -28.93 -5.58 5.25
C LYS A 132 -28.64 -4.07 5.26
N MET A 133 -27.50 -3.67 5.80
CA MET A 133 -27.08 -2.28 5.99
C MET A 133 -26.20 -1.74 4.87
N LEU A 134 -25.76 -2.58 3.92
CA LEU A 134 -24.77 -2.21 2.91
C LEU A 134 -25.40 -1.93 1.54
N LEU A 135 -24.89 -0.91 0.88
CA LEU A 135 -25.14 -0.60 -0.54
C LEU A 135 -24.19 -1.37 -1.45
N SER A 136 -22.90 -1.36 -1.12
CA SER A 136 -21.88 -2.06 -1.91
C SER A 136 -20.66 -2.41 -1.07
N ARG A 137 -19.80 -3.30 -1.60
CA ARG A 137 -18.55 -3.71 -0.96
C ARG A 137 -17.45 -3.93 -1.98
N ARG A 138 -16.23 -3.58 -1.61
CA ARG A 138 -15.00 -3.90 -2.36
C ARG A 138 -13.92 -4.36 -1.39
N ASN A 139 -13.19 -5.41 -1.75
CA ASN A 139 -12.00 -5.85 -1.01
C ASN A 139 -10.81 -5.89 -1.95
N GLN A 140 -9.62 -5.60 -1.43
CA GLN A 140 -8.38 -5.68 -2.17
C GLN A 140 -7.29 -6.26 -1.27
N LEU A 141 -6.52 -7.20 -1.82
CA LEU A 141 -5.34 -7.74 -1.16
C LEU A 141 -4.13 -6.88 -1.50
N LEU A 142 -3.28 -6.63 -0.52
CA LEU A 142 -2.17 -5.70 -0.64
C LEU A 142 -0.89 -6.32 -0.07
N LEU A 143 0.23 -5.99 -0.69
CA LEU A 143 1.58 -6.21 -0.19
C LEU A 143 2.15 -4.89 0.35
N GLU A 144 2.91 -4.98 1.42
CA GLU A 144 3.61 -3.86 2.02
C GLU A 144 4.94 -3.60 1.30
N PHE A 145 5.23 -2.34 1.01
CA PHE A 145 6.54 -1.96 0.48
C PHE A 145 7.65 -2.16 1.53
N SER A 146 8.79 -2.72 1.13
CA SER A 146 9.90 -3.05 2.03
C SER A 146 10.54 -1.86 2.75
N PHE A 147 10.43 -0.65 2.18
CA PHE A 147 10.96 0.58 2.77
C PHE A 147 9.95 1.30 3.68
N TRP A 148 8.75 0.75 3.86
CA TRP A 148 7.80 1.21 4.85
C TRP A 148 7.95 0.41 6.15
N ASN A 149 7.65 1.07 7.26
CA ASN A 149 7.46 0.39 8.52
C ASN A 149 6.06 -0.19 8.57
N GLU A 150 5.90 -1.24 9.39
CA GLU A 150 4.58 -1.78 9.65
C GLU A 150 3.66 -0.72 10.27
N PRO A 151 2.37 -0.70 9.90
CA PRO A 151 1.42 0.21 10.52
C PRO A 151 1.24 -0.14 12.00
N VAL A 152 1.38 0.87 12.85
CA VAL A 152 1.19 0.77 14.31
C VAL A 152 0.02 1.67 14.71
N PRO A 153 -0.88 1.21 15.61
CA PRO A 153 -1.91 2.06 16.18
C PRO A 153 -1.31 3.33 16.81
N ARG A 154 -2.03 4.45 16.69
CA ARG A 154 -1.63 5.74 17.26
C ARG A 154 -2.60 6.12 18.37
N ASP A 155 -2.08 6.73 19.43
CA ASP A 155 -2.89 7.20 20.55
C ASP A 155 -3.76 8.41 20.15
N GLY A 156 -4.94 8.50 20.78
CA GLY A 156 -5.85 9.63 20.64
C GLY A 156 -6.68 9.65 19.33
N PRO A 157 -7.50 10.69 19.14
CA PRO A 157 -8.25 10.89 17.91
C PRO A 157 -7.28 11.24 16.78
N ASN A 158 -7.22 10.39 15.76
CA ASN A 158 -6.34 10.56 14.61
C ASN A 158 -7.17 10.66 13.32
N ILE A 159 -6.80 11.58 12.44
CA ILE A 159 -7.33 11.67 11.07
C ILE A 159 -6.29 11.04 10.14
N TYR A 160 -6.77 10.15 9.27
CA TYR A 160 -5.94 9.43 8.31
C TYR A 160 -6.32 9.83 6.89
N GLU A 161 -5.32 9.93 6.02
CA GLU A 161 -5.52 10.18 4.60
C GLU A 161 -5.20 8.92 3.81
N LEU A 162 -6.19 8.41 3.09
CA LEU A 162 -6.02 7.28 2.16
C LEU A 162 -5.79 7.80 0.75
N ARG A 163 -4.61 7.53 0.18
CA ARG A 163 -4.26 7.89 -1.20
C ARG A 163 -4.10 6.64 -2.05
N SER A 164 -4.69 6.66 -3.24
CA SER A 164 -4.53 5.59 -4.24
C SER A 164 -3.96 6.16 -5.53
N TYR A 165 -2.92 5.52 -6.06
CA TYR A 165 -2.25 5.92 -7.30
C TYR A 165 -2.34 4.78 -8.32
N GLN A 166 -2.82 5.10 -9.53
CA GLN A 166 -2.75 4.17 -10.66
C GLN A 166 -1.48 4.46 -11.46
N LEU A 167 -0.61 3.47 -11.54
CA LEU A 167 0.67 3.59 -12.23
C LEU A 167 0.58 3.01 -13.64
N ARG A 168 1.43 3.52 -14.54
CA ARG A 168 1.60 2.91 -15.85
C ARG A 168 2.25 1.53 -15.69
N PRO A 169 1.84 0.52 -16.48
CA PRO A 169 2.48 -0.78 -16.44
C PRO A 169 4.00 -0.68 -16.59
N GLY A 170 4.75 -1.40 -15.75
CA GLY A 170 6.21 -1.40 -15.74
C GLY A 170 6.89 -0.29 -14.91
N THR A 171 6.16 0.72 -14.41
CA THR A 171 6.78 1.85 -13.68
C THR A 171 6.80 1.69 -12.16
N MET A 172 6.33 0.57 -11.61
CA MET A 172 6.21 0.35 -10.16
C MET A 172 7.56 0.46 -9.43
N ILE A 173 8.64 -0.10 -10.01
CA ILE A 173 9.98 -0.02 -9.39
C ILE A 173 10.49 1.41 -9.36
N GLU A 174 10.40 2.12 -10.49
CA GLU A 174 10.85 3.50 -10.57
C GLU A 174 10.07 4.38 -9.59
N TRP A 175 8.75 4.26 -9.58
CA TRP A 175 7.87 4.97 -8.66
C TRP A 175 8.20 4.64 -7.20
N GLY A 176 8.40 3.36 -6.86
CA GLY A 176 8.81 2.92 -5.53
C GLY A 176 10.13 3.54 -5.08
N ASN A 177 11.12 3.65 -5.96
CA ASN A 177 12.41 4.28 -5.66
C ASN A 177 12.29 5.79 -5.40
N TYR A 178 11.43 6.50 -6.14
CA TYR A 178 11.15 7.92 -5.84
C TYR A 178 10.43 8.05 -4.50
N TRP A 179 9.45 7.19 -4.23
CA TRP A 179 8.68 7.24 -3.00
C TRP A 179 9.54 6.95 -1.77
N ALA A 180 10.42 5.94 -1.85
CA ALA A 180 11.35 5.58 -0.78
C ALA A 180 12.30 6.72 -0.39
N ARG A 181 12.67 7.60 -1.32
CA ARG A 181 13.49 8.78 -0.99
C ARG A 181 12.69 9.88 -0.30
N ALA A 182 11.45 10.08 -0.71
CA ALA A 182 10.58 11.11 -0.16
C ALA A 182 9.96 10.71 1.19
N ILE A 183 9.84 9.40 1.49
CA ILE A 183 9.10 8.95 2.67
C ILE A 183 9.77 9.34 3.99
N GLY A 184 11.10 9.50 3.98
CA GLY A 184 11.85 9.95 5.16
C GLY A 184 11.34 11.27 5.74
N TYR A 185 10.90 12.20 4.90
CA TYR A 185 10.30 13.46 5.36
C TYR A 185 8.99 13.24 6.13
N ARG A 186 8.11 12.35 5.64
CA ARG A 186 6.85 12.04 6.32
C ARG A 186 7.07 11.21 7.59
N GLN A 187 8.09 10.35 7.61
CA GLN A 187 8.47 9.62 8.82
C GLN A 187 8.97 10.59 9.90
N HIS A 188 9.81 11.55 9.54
CA HIS A 188 10.30 12.58 10.45
C HIS A 188 9.15 13.38 11.09
N ASN A 189 8.14 13.74 10.29
CA ASN A 189 6.95 14.46 10.77
C ASN A 189 5.91 13.56 11.47
N ARG A 190 6.18 12.26 11.65
CA ARG A 190 5.23 11.26 12.19
C ARG A 190 3.91 11.17 11.40
N GLU A 191 3.96 11.45 10.10
CA GLU A 191 2.83 11.36 9.18
C GLU A 191 2.70 9.95 8.58
N ALA A 192 3.81 9.22 8.42
CA ALA A 192 3.84 7.90 7.79
C ALA A 192 3.07 6.83 8.61
N VAL A 193 2.10 6.16 7.98
CA VAL A 193 1.30 5.07 8.58
C VAL A 193 1.59 3.72 7.92
N GLY A 194 1.40 3.62 6.61
CA GLY A 194 1.67 2.41 5.84
C GLY A 194 1.65 2.70 4.34
N GLY A 195 2.37 1.88 3.58
CA GLY A 195 2.46 1.98 2.13
C GLY A 195 2.33 0.62 1.49
N PHE A 196 1.35 0.49 0.59
CA PHE A 196 0.97 -0.80 0.03
C PHE A 196 0.81 -0.75 -1.50
N PHE A 197 0.89 -1.92 -2.13
CA PHE A 197 0.62 -2.13 -3.55
C PHE A 197 -0.09 -3.46 -3.80
N SER A 198 -0.70 -3.62 -4.98
CA SER A 198 -1.36 -4.84 -5.43
C SER A 198 -1.20 -5.03 -6.92
#